data_AF-A0A7M4EMF5-F1
#
_entry.id   AF-A0A7M4EMF5-F1
#
_cell.length_a   1.000
_cell.length_b   1.000
_cell.length_c   1.000
_cell.angle_alpha   90.00
_cell.angle_beta   90.00
_cell.angle_gamma   90.00
#
_symmetry.space_group_name_H-M   'P 1'
#
loop_
_entity.id
_entity.type
_entity.pdbx_description
1 polymer ?
#
loop_
_entity_poly.entity_id
_entity_poly.type
_entity_poly.pdbx_seq_one_letter_code
_entity_poly.pdbx_strand_id
1 'polypeptide(L)'
;MMLAPGPQRKLVETWQTKERPGSPQNLKKLNNQDFNHLRSYCLSKGQLFEDGTFPAHISSIGSQLLPEDKLHSIEWRRPIEIQHNPRLIVDDVSRFDIAQGHIGDCWVLAALGSLTLQKHFLDNVLPNDQGFQHNYAGIFHFRFWHFGDWVDVVIDDKLPFHNGNYLFVHPQMRNEFWPSLLEKAYAK
;
A
#
# COMPACT_ATOMS: atom_id res chain seq x y z
N MET A 1 -31.71 38.67 1.16
CA MET A 1 -30.28 39.02 0.94
C MET A 1 -29.47 37.77 1.26
N MET A 2 -29.13 36.95 0.25
CA MET A 2 -28.40 35.70 0.45
C MET A 2 -26.90 36.01 0.54
N LEU A 3 -26.28 35.62 1.65
CA LEU A 3 -24.83 35.75 1.84
C LEU A 3 -24.11 34.84 0.84
N ALA A 4 -23.19 35.42 0.07
CA ALA A 4 -22.31 34.67 -0.82
C ALA A 4 -21.46 33.67 0.02
N PRO A 5 -21.26 32.43 -0.45
CA PRO A 5 -20.44 31.46 0.26
C PRO A 5 -18.98 31.93 0.28
N GLY A 6 -18.33 31.79 1.44
CA GLY A 6 -16.95 32.20 1.66
C GLY A 6 -15.93 31.40 0.83
N PRO A 7 -14.71 31.93 0.66
CA PRO A 7 -13.68 31.42 -0.26
C PRO A 7 -13.26 29.96 -0.02
N GLN A 8 -13.50 29.41 1.17
CA GLN A 8 -13.16 28.02 1.49
C GLN A 8 -14.06 26.99 0.79
N ARG A 9 -15.34 27.30 0.52
CA ARG A 9 -16.24 26.36 -0.19
C ARG A 9 -15.86 26.17 -1.67
N LYS A 10 -15.39 27.24 -2.33
CA LYS A 10 -14.94 27.18 -3.73
C LYS A 10 -13.67 26.36 -3.95
N LEU A 11 -12.80 26.27 -2.93
CA LEU A 11 -11.59 25.45 -3.02
C LEU A 11 -11.96 23.96 -3.01
N VAL A 12 -12.84 23.51 -2.12
CA VAL A 12 -13.24 22.09 -2.03
C VAL A 12 -13.91 21.58 -3.31
N GLU A 13 -14.71 22.42 -3.98
CA GLU A 13 -15.41 22.05 -5.22
C GLU A 13 -14.49 21.99 -6.45
N THR A 14 -13.36 22.70 -6.46
CA THR A 14 -12.45 22.74 -7.63
C THR A 14 -11.51 21.53 -7.70
N TRP A 15 -11.15 20.92 -6.57
CA TRP A 15 -10.34 19.68 -6.54
C TRP A 15 -11.10 18.42 -6.97
N GLN A 16 -12.44 18.48 -6.96
CA GLN A 16 -13.35 17.39 -7.32
C GLN A 16 -13.92 17.52 -8.76
N THR A 17 -13.22 18.23 -9.65
CA THR A 17 -13.59 18.24 -11.07
C THR A 17 -13.45 16.82 -11.62
N LYS A 18 -14.61 16.18 -11.85
CA LYS A 18 -14.81 14.74 -12.05
C LYS A 18 -14.10 14.10 -13.26
N GLU A 19 -13.37 14.87 -14.06
CA GLU A 19 -12.77 14.39 -15.31
C GLU A 19 -11.28 14.73 -15.49
N ARG A 20 -10.64 15.43 -14.53
CA ARG A 20 -9.20 15.70 -14.64
C ARG A 20 -8.39 14.41 -14.41
N PRO A 21 -7.35 14.12 -15.21
CA PRO A 21 -6.33 13.14 -14.85
C PRO A 21 -5.78 13.44 -13.45
N GLY A 22 -5.59 12.40 -12.63
CA GLY A 22 -5.22 12.53 -11.22
C GLY A 22 -6.40 12.79 -10.27
N SER A 23 -7.65 12.72 -10.72
CA SER A 23 -8.82 12.70 -9.82
C SER A 23 -9.07 11.28 -9.25
N PRO A 24 -9.84 11.14 -8.16
CA PRO A 24 -10.22 9.81 -7.65
C PRO A 24 -10.93 8.92 -8.69
N GLN A 25 -11.55 9.52 -9.71
CA GLN A 25 -12.22 8.82 -10.81
C GLN A 25 -11.31 8.55 -12.03
N ASN A 26 -10.18 9.25 -12.13
CA ASN A 26 -9.20 9.11 -13.22
C ASN A 26 -7.79 9.10 -12.64
N LEU A 27 -7.43 7.97 -12.02
CA LEU A 27 -6.17 7.79 -11.32
C LEU A 27 -4.99 7.74 -12.28
N LYS A 28 -3.91 8.43 -11.94
CA LYS A 28 -2.62 8.23 -12.62
C LYS A 28 -2.06 6.88 -12.20
N LYS A 29 -1.59 6.08 -13.15
CA LYS A 29 -1.00 4.76 -12.85
C LYS A 29 0.50 4.89 -12.71
N LEU A 30 1.06 4.54 -11.54
CA LEU A 30 2.51 4.52 -11.37
C LEU A 30 3.12 3.49 -12.33
N ASN A 31 4.18 3.87 -13.02
CA ASN A 31 4.88 3.01 -14.00
C ASN A 31 3.96 2.40 -15.08
N ASN A 32 2.81 3.03 -15.38
CA ASN A 32 1.77 2.53 -16.29
C ASN A 32 1.21 1.14 -15.93
N GLN A 33 1.30 0.73 -14.66
CA GLN A 33 0.76 -0.54 -14.19
C GLN A 33 -0.74 -0.42 -13.91
N ASP A 34 -1.55 -1.32 -14.46
CA ASP A 34 -2.99 -1.41 -14.21
C ASP A 34 -3.31 -2.63 -13.34
N PHE A 35 -3.81 -2.40 -12.13
CA PHE A 35 -4.10 -3.46 -11.16
C PHE A 35 -5.02 -4.54 -11.73
N ASN A 36 -6.14 -4.15 -12.36
CA ASN A 36 -7.14 -5.11 -12.82
C ASN A 36 -6.64 -5.94 -14.00
N HIS A 37 -5.92 -5.32 -14.93
CA HIS A 37 -5.31 -6.01 -16.06
C HIS A 37 -4.23 -6.99 -15.60
N LEU A 38 -3.30 -6.54 -14.75
CA LEU A 38 -2.21 -7.37 -14.24
C LEU A 38 -2.74 -8.54 -13.39
N ARG A 39 -3.72 -8.28 -12.51
CA ARG A 39 -4.39 -9.33 -11.73
C ARG A 39 -5.05 -10.35 -12.63
N SER A 40 -5.84 -9.92 -13.62
CA SER A 40 -6.52 -10.81 -14.56
C SER A 40 -5.54 -11.64 -15.38
N TYR A 41 -4.44 -11.03 -15.82
CA TYR A 41 -3.36 -11.71 -16.51
C TYR A 41 -2.74 -12.82 -15.65
N CYS A 42 -2.34 -12.50 -14.41
CA CYS A 42 -1.76 -13.47 -13.47
C CYS A 42 -2.73 -14.63 -13.17
N LEU A 43 -4.01 -14.32 -12.92
CA LEU A 43 -5.05 -15.34 -12.71
C LEU A 43 -5.21 -16.26 -13.93
N SER A 44 -5.23 -15.69 -15.15
CA SER A 44 -5.35 -16.47 -16.39
C SER A 44 -4.16 -17.40 -16.65
N LYS A 45 -2.99 -17.07 -16.09
CA LYS A 45 -1.75 -17.85 -16.21
C LYS A 45 -1.53 -18.78 -15.03
N GLY A 46 -2.34 -18.70 -13.97
CA GLY A 46 -2.14 -19.47 -12.74
C GLY A 46 -0.82 -19.13 -12.03
N GLN A 47 -0.37 -17.88 -12.13
CA GLN A 47 0.88 -17.42 -11.53
C GLN A 47 0.64 -16.26 -10.56
N LEU A 48 1.59 -16.05 -9.64
CA LEU A 48 1.58 -14.89 -8.76
C LEU A 48 2.31 -13.72 -9.43
N PHE A 49 1.82 -12.51 -9.20
CA PHE A 49 2.45 -11.29 -9.68
C PHE A 49 3.82 -11.09 -9.04
N GLU A 50 4.78 -10.69 -9.87
CA GLU A 50 6.10 -10.25 -9.46
C GLU A 50 6.31 -8.85 -10.02
N ASP A 51 6.62 -7.89 -9.14
CA ASP A 51 6.72 -6.50 -9.55
C ASP A 51 8.11 -6.19 -10.11
N GLY A 52 8.23 -6.23 -11.44
CA GLY A 52 9.47 -5.87 -12.13
C GLY A 52 9.91 -4.42 -11.94
N THR A 53 9.03 -3.54 -11.45
CA THR A 53 9.34 -2.11 -11.21
C THR A 53 9.74 -1.82 -9.76
N PHE A 54 9.53 -2.77 -8.85
CA PHE A 54 9.94 -2.70 -7.45
C PHE A 54 10.33 -4.11 -6.98
N PRO A 55 11.48 -4.63 -7.44
CA PRO A 55 11.83 -6.04 -7.30
C PRO A 55 12.07 -6.43 -5.84
N ALA A 56 11.85 -7.70 -5.51
CA ALA A 56 12.25 -8.32 -4.25
C ALA A 56 13.79 -8.47 -4.17
N HIS A 57 14.47 -7.34 -4.03
CA HIS A 57 15.93 -7.20 -4.11
C HIS A 57 16.42 -6.06 -3.20
N ILE A 58 17.70 -6.10 -2.81
CA ILE A 58 18.31 -5.12 -1.90
C ILE A 58 18.20 -3.65 -2.38
N SER A 59 18.07 -3.44 -3.70
CA SER A 59 17.85 -2.13 -4.30
C SER A 59 16.55 -1.46 -3.86
N SER A 60 15.56 -2.25 -3.43
CA SER A 60 14.22 -1.79 -3.04
C SER A 60 14.12 -1.51 -1.53
N ILE A 61 15.17 -1.82 -0.76
CA ILE A 61 15.26 -1.55 0.68
C ILE A 61 16.00 -0.23 0.92
N GLY A 62 16.99 0.08 0.07
CA GLY A 62 17.88 1.22 0.24
C GLY A 62 19.21 0.80 0.86
N SER A 63 20.30 1.04 0.14
CA SER A 63 21.65 0.55 0.48
C SER A 63 22.25 1.12 1.76
N GLN A 64 21.64 2.17 2.34
CA GLN A 64 22.17 2.87 3.52
C GLN A 64 21.44 2.50 4.82
N LEU A 65 20.36 1.71 4.76
CA LEU A 65 19.54 1.40 5.94
C LEU A 65 20.13 0.29 6.81
N LEU A 66 20.94 -0.60 6.23
CA LEU A 66 21.52 -1.75 6.91
C LEU A 66 22.96 -1.98 6.45
N PRO A 67 23.82 -2.57 7.30
CA PRO A 67 25.11 -3.14 6.90
C PRO A 67 24.97 -4.15 5.74
N GLU A 68 25.97 -4.23 4.85
CA GLU A 68 25.96 -5.10 3.67
C GLU A 68 25.74 -6.58 4.01
N ASP A 69 26.36 -7.08 5.09
CA ASP A 69 26.20 -8.47 5.56
C ASP A 69 24.74 -8.80 5.89
N LYS A 70 24.01 -7.84 6.48
CA LYS A 70 22.58 -7.98 6.76
C LYS A 70 21.72 -7.86 5.51
N LEU A 71 22.12 -7.07 4.52
CA LEU A 71 21.38 -6.93 3.26
C LEU A 71 21.37 -8.24 2.47
N HIS A 72 22.48 -8.97 2.48
CA HIS A 72 22.61 -10.25 1.77
C HIS A 72 21.85 -11.42 2.41
N SER A 73 21.48 -11.32 3.69
CA SER A 73 20.69 -12.33 4.40
C SER A 73 19.18 -12.06 4.38
N ILE A 74 18.71 -11.06 3.62
CA ILE A 74 17.30 -10.71 3.55
C ILE A 74 16.53 -11.72 2.70
N GLU A 75 15.48 -12.27 3.30
CA GLU A 75 14.55 -13.16 2.64
C GLU A 75 13.28 -12.41 2.27
N TRP A 76 12.75 -12.65 1.08
CA TRP A 76 11.49 -12.06 0.63
C TRP A 76 10.41 -13.12 0.62
N ARG A 77 9.37 -12.93 1.44
CA ARG A 77 8.32 -13.93 1.65
C ARG A 77 6.94 -13.34 1.47
N ARG A 78 6.00 -14.14 0.98
CA ARG A 78 4.60 -13.73 0.85
C ARG A 78 3.82 -14.05 2.13
N PRO A 79 2.79 -13.26 2.48
CA PRO A 79 1.87 -13.54 3.58
C PRO A 79 1.34 -14.99 3.62
N ILE A 80 1.04 -15.55 2.46
CA ILE A 80 0.55 -16.94 2.32
C ILE A 80 1.58 -18.01 2.72
N GLU A 81 2.88 -17.67 2.75
CA GLU A 81 3.98 -18.58 3.11
C GLU A 81 4.32 -18.53 4.60
N ILE A 82 3.88 -17.47 5.30
CA ILE A 82 4.24 -17.20 6.70
C ILE A 82 3.07 -17.35 7.66
N GLN A 83 1.83 -17.24 7.16
CA GLN A 83 0.64 -17.23 7.99
C GLN A 83 -0.49 -18.07 7.40
N HIS A 84 -1.23 -18.76 8.28
CA HIS A 84 -2.47 -19.41 7.91
C HIS A 84 -3.61 -18.39 7.81
N ASN A 85 -4.37 -18.44 6.71
CA ASN A 85 -5.50 -17.54 6.44
C ASN A 85 -5.12 -16.04 6.55
N PRO A 86 -4.16 -15.56 5.74
CA PRO A 86 -3.82 -14.15 5.70
C PRO A 86 -5.03 -13.33 5.23
N ARG A 87 -5.21 -12.14 5.80
CA ARG A 87 -6.26 -11.19 5.44
C ARG A 87 -5.61 -9.84 5.18
N LEU A 88 -6.20 -9.07 4.28
CA LEU A 88 -5.74 -7.71 4.06
C LEU A 88 -6.12 -6.86 5.27
N ILE A 89 -7.40 -6.91 5.65
CA ILE A 89 -7.98 -6.23 6.80
C ILE A 89 -8.73 -7.28 7.65
N VAL A 90 -8.65 -7.19 8.97
CA VAL A 90 -9.42 -7.98 9.94
C VAL A 90 -10.37 -7.04 10.66
N ASP A 91 -11.67 -7.24 10.46
CA ASP A 91 -12.77 -6.39 10.96
C ASP A 91 -12.77 -4.96 10.38
N ASP A 92 -11.80 -4.13 10.74
CA ASP A 92 -11.69 -2.72 10.32
C ASP A 92 -10.24 -2.24 10.45
N VAL A 93 -9.89 -1.17 9.74
CA VAL A 93 -8.55 -0.59 9.82
C VAL A 93 -8.40 0.28 11.06
N SER A 94 -7.38 -0.03 11.84
CA SER A 94 -7.10 0.59 13.13
C SER A 94 -5.63 0.92 13.29
N ARG A 95 -5.33 2.06 13.94
CA ARG A 95 -3.95 2.41 14.32
C ARG A 95 -3.28 1.35 15.21
N PHE A 96 -4.08 0.52 15.88
CA PHE A 96 -3.59 -0.55 16.75
C PHE A 96 -3.11 -1.78 15.95
N ASP A 97 -3.36 -1.82 14.64
CA ASP A 97 -2.91 -2.92 13.77
C ASP A 97 -1.45 -2.74 13.34
N ILE A 98 -0.89 -1.56 13.60
CA ILE A 98 0.44 -1.14 13.15
C ILE A 98 1.46 -1.41 14.25
N ALA A 99 2.47 -2.23 13.95
CA ALA A 99 3.66 -2.39 14.78
C ALA A 99 4.92 -1.96 14.03
N GLN A 100 5.77 -1.18 14.69
CA GLN A 100 7.02 -0.70 14.12
C GLN A 100 8.03 -1.83 13.95
N GLY A 101 8.69 -1.89 12.79
CA GLY A 101 9.78 -2.82 12.53
C GLY A 101 11.10 -2.40 13.18
N HIS A 102 12.20 -3.00 12.72
CA HIS A 102 13.54 -2.70 13.24
C HIS A 102 14.13 -1.41 12.67
N ILE A 103 13.55 -0.87 11.60
CA ILE A 103 14.02 0.32 10.89
C ILE A 103 13.10 1.52 11.22
N GLY A 104 13.69 2.71 11.41
CA GLY A 104 13.04 3.92 11.92
C GLY A 104 12.05 4.60 10.96
N ASP A 105 10.90 3.99 10.74
CA ASP A 105 9.76 4.44 9.92
C ASP A 105 8.70 5.25 10.71
N CYS A 106 8.98 5.64 11.96
CA CYS A 106 7.99 6.18 12.89
C CYS A 106 7.21 7.40 12.38
N TRP A 107 7.78 8.17 11.46
CA TRP A 107 7.11 9.31 10.82
C TRP A 107 6.03 8.86 9.82
N VAL A 108 6.25 7.79 9.05
CA VAL A 108 5.24 7.17 8.17
C VAL A 108 4.13 6.57 9.03
N LEU A 109 4.50 5.91 10.12
CA LEU A 109 3.54 5.28 11.02
C LEU A 109 2.63 6.27 11.72
N ALA A 110 3.16 7.43 12.14
CA ALA A 110 2.35 8.49 12.73
C ALA A 110 1.34 9.06 11.74
N ALA A 111 1.75 9.26 10.48
CA ALA A 111 0.84 9.69 9.42
C ALA A 111 -0.23 8.63 9.14
N LEU A 112 0.17 7.36 9.09
CA LEU A 112 -0.73 6.25 8.83
C LEU A 112 -1.75 6.04 9.94
N GLY A 113 -1.30 6.02 11.20
CA GLY A 113 -2.17 5.93 12.37
C GLY A 113 -3.13 7.13 12.51
N SER A 114 -2.77 8.29 11.93
CA SER A 114 -3.69 9.43 11.85
C SER A 114 -4.74 9.23 10.75
N LEU A 115 -4.36 8.64 9.61
CA LEU A 115 -5.27 8.32 8.50
C LEU A 115 -6.35 7.31 8.92
N THR A 116 -6.02 6.32 9.75
CA THR A 116 -7.02 5.34 10.24
C THR A 116 -8.15 6.00 11.04
N LEU A 117 -7.95 7.20 11.58
CA LEU A 117 -8.99 7.95 12.29
C LEU A 117 -9.98 8.64 11.33
N GLN A 118 -9.68 8.68 10.03
CA GLN A 118 -10.48 9.35 9.00
C GLN A 118 -10.90 8.35 7.92
N LYS A 119 -11.83 7.44 8.25
CA LYS A 119 -12.26 6.33 7.37
C LYS A 119 -12.58 6.75 5.92
N HIS A 120 -13.24 7.88 5.73
CA HIS A 120 -13.59 8.36 4.39
C HIS A 120 -12.38 8.66 3.49
N PHE A 121 -11.25 9.06 4.07
CA PHE A 121 -9.99 9.24 3.34
C PHE A 121 -9.29 7.91 3.13
N LEU A 122 -9.36 7.02 4.13
CA LEU A 122 -8.76 5.71 4.06
C LEU A 122 -9.32 4.86 2.91
N ASP A 123 -10.63 4.91 2.65
CA ASP A 123 -11.25 4.17 1.54
C ASP A 123 -10.69 4.59 0.16
N ASN A 124 -10.18 5.82 0.05
CA ASN A 124 -9.48 6.25 -1.16
C ASN A 124 -8.08 5.65 -1.23
N VAL A 125 -7.37 5.56 -0.11
CA VAL A 125 -5.99 5.06 -0.04
C VAL A 125 -5.92 3.53 -0.15
N LEU A 126 -6.89 2.84 0.45
CA LEU A 126 -6.98 1.38 0.54
C LEU A 126 -8.28 0.88 -0.11
N PRO A 127 -8.27 0.65 -1.43
CA PRO A 127 -9.43 0.09 -2.14
C PRO A 127 -9.83 -1.28 -1.58
N ASN A 128 -11.15 -1.55 -1.51
CA ASN A 128 -11.71 -2.77 -0.94
C ASN A 128 -11.97 -3.91 -1.95
N ASP A 129 -11.53 -3.74 -3.20
CA ASP A 129 -11.70 -4.70 -4.30
C ASP A 129 -10.55 -5.72 -4.42
N GLN A 130 -9.78 -5.88 -3.35
CA GLN A 130 -8.57 -6.70 -3.24
C GLN A 130 -8.54 -7.48 -1.92
N GLY A 131 -7.72 -8.53 -1.86
CA GLY A 131 -7.57 -9.36 -0.68
C GLY A 131 -6.93 -10.70 -0.98
N PHE A 132 -6.81 -11.53 0.06
CA PHE A 132 -6.20 -12.86 -0.05
C PHE A 132 -7.23 -13.97 -0.32
N GLN A 133 -8.51 -13.72 -0.06
CA GLN A 133 -9.56 -14.74 -0.07
C GLN A 133 -10.10 -15.03 -1.48
N HIS A 134 -10.22 -14.00 -2.32
CA HIS A 134 -10.87 -14.10 -3.63
C HIS A 134 -9.99 -13.46 -4.69
N ASN A 135 -9.86 -14.12 -5.85
CA ASN A 135 -9.07 -13.63 -6.97
C ASN A 135 -7.63 -13.25 -6.59
N TYR A 136 -7.06 -13.97 -5.62
CA TYR A 136 -5.69 -13.76 -5.15
C TYR A 136 -4.70 -14.12 -6.25
N ALA A 137 -3.83 -13.17 -6.58
CA ALA A 137 -2.75 -13.35 -7.53
C ALA A 137 -1.44 -12.73 -7.03
N GLY A 138 -1.27 -12.58 -5.71
CA GLY A 138 -0.07 -11.98 -5.11
C GLY A 138 0.15 -10.51 -5.50
N ILE A 139 -0.93 -9.78 -5.79
CA ILE A 139 -0.94 -8.40 -6.28
C ILE A 139 -1.93 -7.56 -5.47
N PHE A 140 -1.51 -6.36 -5.11
CA PHE A 140 -2.29 -5.39 -4.34
C PHE A 140 -2.08 -4.00 -4.94
N HIS A 141 -2.95 -3.04 -4.58
CA HIS A 141 -2.76 -1.65 -4.97
C HIS A 141 -3.25 -0.67 -3.91
N PHE A 142 -2.63 0.50 -3.91
CA PHE A 142 -2.92 1.57 -2.96
C PHE A 142 -2.91 2.90 -3.70
N ARG A 143 -3.60 3.90 -3.17
CA ARG A 143 -3.68 5.22 -3.81
C ARG A 143 -3.07 6.28 -2.92
N PHE A 144 -2.16 7.05 -3.50
CA PHE A 144 -1.52 8.16 -2.80
C PHE A 144 -1.78 9.46 -3.53
N TRP A 145 -1.93 10.53 -2.77
CA TRP A 145 -1.93 11.87 -3.32
C TRP A 145 -0.49 12.33 -3.50
N HIS A 146 -0.10 12.62 -4.73
CA HIS A 146 1.27 12.96 -5.09
C HIS A 146 1.27 14.19 -6.01
N PHE A 147 1.78 15.31 -5.50
CA PHE A 147 1.94 16.58 -6.21
C PHE A 147 0.71 17.06 -7.01
N GLY A 148 -0.50 16.90 -6.46
CA GLY A 148 -1.74 17.34 -7.12
C GLY A 148 -2.65 16.21 -7.60
N ASP A 149 -2.06 15.03 -7.83
CA ASP A 149 -2.72 13.91 -8.48
C ASP A 149 -2.88 12.72 -7.55
N TRP A 150 -4.01 12.02 -7.67
CA TRP A 150 -4.14 10.66 -7.16
C TRP A 150 -3.41 9.67 -8.06
N VAL A 151 -2.48 8.93 -7.46
CA VAL A 151 -1.66 7.93 -8.11
C VAL A 151 -2.01 6.56 -7.55
N ASP A 152 -2.40 5.64 -8.43
CA ASP A 152 -2.58 4.22 -8.14
C ASP A 152 -1.24 3.51 -8.23
N VAL A 153 -0.84 2.86 -7.14
CA VAL A 153 0.43 2.17 -6.98
C VAL A 153 0.16 0.68 -6.80
N VAL A 154 0.55 -0.10 -7.80
CA VAL A 154 0.44 -1.56 -7.80
C VAL A 154 1.71 -2.15 -7.20
N ILE A 155 1.59 -3.17 -6.35
CA ILE A 155 2.73 -3.91 -5.78
C ILE A 155 2.44 -5.42 -5.79
N ASP A 156 3.50 -6.23 -5.72
CA ASP A 156 3.37 -7.61 -5.23
C ASP A 156 3.37 -7.69 -3.69
N ASP A 157 3.00 -8.83 -3.12
CA ASP A 157 2.94 -9.03 -1.67
C ASP A 157 4.20 -9.63 -1.02
N LYS A 158 5.36 -9.63 -1.70
CA LYS A 158 6.61 -10.07 -1.06
C LYS A 158 7.08 -9.03 -0.04
N LEU A 159 7.27 -9.44 1.21
CA LEU A 159 7.77 -8.59 2.30
C LEU A 159 9.18 -9.05 2.72
N PRO A 160 10.08 -8.11 3.10
CA PRO A 160 11.43 -8.44 3.53
C PRO A 160 11.49 -8.90 4.99
N PHE A 161 12.21 -9.99 5.21
CA PHE A 161 12.48 -10.59 6.51
C PHE A 161 13.99 -10.72 6.73
N HIS A 162 14.40 -10.59 7.99
CA HIS A 162 15.75 -10.88 8.42
C HIS A 162 15.69 -11.80 9.65
N ASN A 163 16.31 -12.98 9.55
CA ASN A 163 16.26 -14.02 10.58
C ASN A 163 14.83 -14.35 11.05
N GLY A 164 13.88 -14.45 10.12
CA GLY A 164 12.48 -14.77 10.39
C GLY A 164 11.65 -13.62 10.99
N ASN A 165 12.22 -12.43 11.19
CA ASN A 165 11.51 -11.27 11.69
C ASN A 165 11.25 -10.26 10.57
N TYR A 166 10.13 -9.54 10.66
CA TYR A 166 9.83 -8.43 9.76
C TYR A 166 10.91 -7.36 9.88
N LEU A 167 11.32 -6.83 8.73
CA LEU A 167 12.32 -5.78 8.70
C LEU A 167 11.70 -4.39 8.95
N PHE A 168 10.55 -4.13 8.33
CA PHE A 168 9.79 -2.87 8.42
C PHE A 168 8.45 -3.07 9.14
N VAL A 169 7.48 -2.20 8.90
CA VAL A 169 6.15 -2.24 9.52
C VAL A 169 5.55 -3.62 9.37
N HIS A 170 5.05 -4.12 10.49
CA HIS A 170 4.44 -5.43 10.56
C HIS A 170 3.09 -5.35 11.27
N PRO A 171 2.23 -6.34 11.06
CA PRO A 171 0.94 -6.31 11.69
C PRO A 171 1.06 -6.67 13.17
N GLN A 172 0.26 -6.00 13.99
CA GLN A 172 0.11 -6.34 15.41
C GLN A 172 -0.64 -7.66 15.57
N MET A 173 -1.68 -7.87 14.75
CA MET A 173 -2.39 -9.15 14.63
C MET A 173 -1.73 -10.02 13.56
N ARG A 174 -1.42 -11.28 13.88
CA ARG A 174 -0.51 -12.08 13.03
C ARG A 174 -1.00 -12.35 11.60
N ASN A 175 -2.29 -12.15 11.29
CA ASN A 175 -2.88 -12.46 9.98
C ASN A 175 -3.49 -11.27 9.24
N GLU A 176 -3.25 -10.05 9.68
CA GLU A 176 -3.63 -8.83 8.97
C GLU A 176 -2.42 -8.27 8.22
N PHE A 177 -2.56 -7.72 7.02
CA PHE A 177 -1.37 -7.36 6.21
C PHE A 177 -1.44 -5.98 5.54
N TRP A 178 -2.55 -5.24 5.71
CA TRP A 178 -2.66 -3.89 5.17
C TRP A 178 -1.51 -2.95 5.62
N PRO A 179 -0.98 -2.99 6.88
CA PRO A 179 0.05 -2.04 7.28
C PRO A 179 1.35 -2.22 6.49
N SER A 180 1.84 -3.46 6.42
CA SER A 180 3.09 -3.80 5.72
C SER A 180 2.99 -3.57 4.21
N LEU A 181 1.85 -3.92 3.60
CA LEU A 181 1.65 -3.76 2.17
C LEU A 181 1.47 -2.28 1.79
N LEU A 182 0.80 -1.50 2.62
CA LEU A 182 0.67 -0.05 2.40
C LEU A 182 2.03 0.66 2.51
N GLU A 183 2.83 0.32 3.53
CA GLU A 183 4.18 0.87 3.65
C GLU A 183 5.02 0.53 2.43
N LYS A 184 5.01 -0.74 1.98
CA LYS A 184 5.71 -1.15 0.77
C LYS A 184 5.27 -0.34 -0.46
N ALA A 185 3.97 -0.10 -0.62
CA ALA A 185 3.46 0.71 -1.72
C ALA A 185 3.88 2.17 -1.63
N TYR A 186 4.11 2.70 -0.43
CA TYR A 186 4.62 4.05 -0.23
C TYR A 186 6.14 4.16 -0.46
N ALA A 187 6.88 3.10 -0.17
CA ALA A 187 8.33 3.02 -0.43
C ALA A 187 8.68 2.94 -1.93
N LYS A 188 7.74 2.43 -2.73
CA LYS A 188 7.83 2.36 -4.20
C LYS A 188 7.57 3.72 -4.85
#